data_AF-G0QFG9-F1
#
_entry.id   AF-G0QFG9-F1
#
_cell.length_a   1.000
_cell.length_b   1.000
_cell.length_c   1.000
_cell.angle_alpha   90.00
_cell.angle_beta   90.00
_cell.angle_gamma   90.00
#
_symmetry.space_group_name_H-M   'P 1'
#
loop_
_entity.id
_entity.type
_entity.pdbx_description
1 polymer ?
#
loop_
_entity_poly.entity_id
_entity_poly.type
_entity_poly.pdbx_seq_one_letter_code
_entity_poly.pdbx_strand_id
1 'polypeptide(L)'
;VGINPNAETHPMDSKEKMPEFLEKFDLKETDFYYLVDDDQEVAEEYGAVCTPDPFLLDMRHTVYYHGKLTDRTGPEGKITEHYMEDAIKKMLKRKNPPEEQNSPKDVASSGKRTRNELQTQARETRTSEGP
;
A
#
# COMPACT_ATOMS: atom_id res chain seq x y z
N VAL A 1 9.10 -11.27 -1.08
CA VAL A 1 8.79 -12.00 0.18
C VAL A 1 7.46 -11.47 0.68
N GLY A 2 6.52 -12.34 1.01
CA GLY A 2 5.29 -11.99 1.73
C GLY A 2 5.41 -12.44 3.18
N ILE A 3 4.90 -11.63 4.11
CA ILE A 3 4.90 -11.92 5.54
C ILE A 3 3.44 -11.96 6.00
N ASN A 4 3.07 -13.02 6.71
CA ASN A 4 1.74 -13.22 7.27
C ASN A 4 1.79 -13.08 8.81
N PRO A 5 1.47 -11.89 9.35
CA PRO A 5 1.39 -11.66 10.80
C PRO A 5 0.03 -12.07 11.40
N ASN A 6 -0.89 -12.58 10.57
CA ASN A 6 -2.27 -12.87 10.98
C ASN A 6 -2.50 -14.34 11.33
N ALA A 7 -1.49 -15.21 11.20
CA ALA A 7 -1.66 -16.66 11.32
C ALA A 7 -2.25 -17.11 12.67
N GLU A 8 -1.83 -16.47 13.76
CA GLU A 8 -2.33 -16.76 15.12
C GLU A 8 -3.62 -16.01 15.48
N THR A 9 -3.94 -14.92 14.76
CA THR A 9 -5.04 -14.01 15.12
C THR A 9 -6.28 -14.17 14.23
N HIS A 10 -6.12 -14.69 13.02
CA HIS A 10 -7.18 -14.83 12.03
C HIS A 10 -7.21 -16.26 11.49
N PRO A 11 -8.23 -17.07 11.82
CA PRO A 11 -8.31 -18.47 11.40
C PRO A 11 -8.31 -18.70 9.88
N MET A 12 -8.58 -17.66 9.07
CA MET A 12 -8.51 -17.74 7.61
C MET A 12 -7.10 -17.56 7.06
N ASP A 13 -6.22 -16.93 7.84
CA ASP A 13 -4.82 -16.68 7.50
C ASP A 13 -3.90 -17.67 8.23
N SER A 14 -4.43 -18.74 8.82
CA SER A 14 -3.61 -19.70 9.56
C SER A 14 -2.56 -20.36 8.66
N LYS A 15 -1.48 -20.83 9.29
CA LYS A 15 -0.37 -21.51 8.61
C LYS A 15 -0.85 -22.70 7.76
N GLU A 16 -1.85 -23.43 8.24
CA GLU A 16 -2.44 -24.58 7.55
C GLU A 16 -3.19 -24.18 6.27
N LYS A 17 -3.73 -22.96 6.21
CA LYS A 17 -4.49 -22.45 5.05
C LYS A 17 -3.62 -21.74 4.02
N MET A 18 -2.39 -21.39 4.37
CA MET A 18 -1.47 -20.73 3.43
C MET A 18 -1.25 -21.51 2.13
N PRO A 19 -1.08 -22.87 2.12
CA PRO A 19 -0.97 -23.61 0.87
C PRO A 19 -2.21 -23.50 -0.02
N GLU A 20 -3.41 -23.59 0.56
CA GLU A 20 -4.68 -23.41 -0.16
C GLU A 20 -4.78 -21.98 -0.74
N PHE A 21 -4.36 -20.97 0.03
CA PHE A 21 -4.30 -19.59 -0.44
C PHE A 21 -3.37 -19.45 -1.66
N LEU A 22 -2.17 -20.05 -1.61
CA LEU A 22 -1.23 -20.01 -2.73
C LEU A 22 -1.81 -20.69 -3.98
N GLU A 23 -2.42 -21.87 -3.83
CA GLU A 23 -3.07 -22.59 -4.93
C GLU A 23 -4.23 -21.79 -5.53
N LYS A 24 -5.12 -21.25 -4.68
CA LYS A 24 -6.30 -20.49 -5.10
C LYS A 24 -5.96 -19.27 -5.94
N PHE A 25 -4.84 -18.62 -5.66
CA PHE A 25 -4.39 -17.41 -6.35
C PHE A 25 -3.26 -17.65 -7.37
N ASP A 26 -2.94 -18.92 -7.69
CA ASP A 26 -1.83 -19.32 -8.58
C ASP A 26 -0.50 -18.63 -8.23
N LEU A 27 -0.20 -18.55 -6.93
CA LEU A 27 1.02 -17.96 -6.38
C LEU A 27 2.06 -19.05 -6.20
N LYS A 28 3.14 -19.00 -7.01
CA LYS A 28 4.14 -20.06 -7.04
C LYS A 28 5.26 -19.78 -6.05
N GLU A 29 5.70 -20.82 -5.36
CA GLU A 29 6.89 -20.78 -4.49
C GLU A 29 8.17 -20.39 -5.24
N THR A 30 8.19 -20.55 -6.58
CA THR A 30 9.29 -20.10 -7.44
C THR A 30 9.35 -18.58 -7.61
N ASP A 31 8.24 -17.87 -7.37
CA ASP A 31 8.12 -16.44 -7.62
C ASP A 31 8.45 -15.64 -6.36
N PHE A 32 8.07 -16.14 -5.18
CA PHE A 32 8.40 -15.52 -3.90
C PHE A 32 8.19 -16.48 -2.72
N TYR A 33 8.86 -16.18 -1.60
CA TYR A 33 8.61 -16.81 -0.30
C TYR A 33 7.42 -16.16 0.41
N TYR A 34 6.48 -16.97 0.90
CA TYR A 34 5.40 -16.54 1.79
C TYR A 34 5.61 -17.14 3.19
N LEU A 35 5.90 -16.28 4.17
CA LEU A 35 6.36 -16.68 5.50
C LEU A 35 5.32 -16.30 6.56
N VAL A 36 5.32 -17.04 7.68
CA VAL A 36 4.55 -16.68 8.88
C VAL A 36 5.41 -15.82 9.79
N ASP A 37 4.79 -14.82 10.40
CA ASP A 37 5.33 -13.97 11.47
C ASP A 37 4.49 -14.23 12.72
N ASP A 38 4.88 -15.25 13.50
CA ASP A 38 4.07 -15.83 14.56
C ASP A 38 3.84 -14.85 15.73
N ASP A 39 4.84 -14.03 16.05
CA ASP A 39 4.83 -13.06 17.17
C ASP A 39 4.55 -11.61 16.73
N GLN A 40 4.38 -11.39 15.42
CA GLN A 40 4.15 -10.08 14.80
C GLN A 40 5.34 -9.12 14.89
N GLU A 41 6.52 -9.57 15.34
CA GLU A 41 7.70 -8.72 15.52
C GLU A 41 8.13 -8.08 14.19
N VAL A 42 8.09 -8.83 13.08
CA VAL A 42 8.49 -8.31 11.77
C VAL A 42 7.51 -7.24 11.28
N ALA A 43 6.20 -7.48 11.40
CA ALA A 43 5.19 -6.50 11.04
C ALA A 43 5.31 -5.22 11.88
N GLU A 44 5.57 -5.33 13.18
CA GLU A 44 5.77 -4.18 14.07
C GLU A 44 7.05 -3.40 13.74
N GLU A 45 8.18 -4.07 13.52
CA GLU A 45 9.45 -3.42 13.16
C GLU A 45 9.38 -2.66 11.83
N TYR A 46 8.65 -3.19 10.85
CA TYR A 46 8.41 -2.50 9.58
C TYR A 46 7.34 -1.40 9.68
N GLY A 47 6.62 -1.33 10.80
CA GLY A 47 5.50 -0.41 10.97
C GLY A 47 4.36 -0.71 10.00
N ALA A 48 4.12 -2.00 9.71
CA ALA A 48 3.02 -2.44 8.86
C ALA A 48 1.69 -2.21 9.60
N VAL A 49 0.70 -1.69 8.86
CA VAL A 49 -0.54 -1.22 9.48
C VAL A 49 -1.81 -1.71 8.79
N CYS A 50 -1.70 -2.35 7.64
CA CYS A 50 -2.80 -3.02 6.94
C CYS A 50 -2.30 -4.22 6.12
N THR A 51 -3.21 -4.91 5.44
CA THR A 51 -2.85 -6.00 4.52
C THR A 51 -3.65 -5.83 3.22
N PRO A 52 -3.00 -5.73 2.05
CA PRO A 52 -1.55 -5.64 1.86
C PRO A 52 -0.96 -4.29 2.32
N ASP A 53 0.30 -4.31 2.74
CA ASP A 53 1.10 -3.12 3.08
C ASP A 53 2.53 -3.30 2.54
N PRO A 54 2.82 -2.79 1.34
CA PRO A 54 4.00 -3.21 0.60
C PRO A 54 5.18 -2.23 0.77
N PHE A 55 6.38 -2.81 0.88
CA PHE A 55 7.64 -2.08 1.01
C PHE A 55 8.57 -2.46 -0.15
N LEU A 56 9.18 -1.46 -0.78
CA LEU A 56 10.26 -1.63 -1.76
C LEU A 56 11.57 -1.19 -1.10
N LEU A 57 12.51 -2.11 -0.96
CA LEU A 57 13.83 -1.83 -0.42
C LEU A 57 14.85 -1.65 -1.55
N ASP A 58 15.79 -0.72 -1.36
CA ASP A 58 16.94 -0.56 -2.24
C ASP A 58 18.06 -1.58 -1.93
N MET A 59 19.17 -1.50 -2.67
CA MET A 59 20.33 -2.37 -2.49
C MET A 59 21.02 -2.25 -1.11
N ARG A 60 20.70 -1.22 -0.34
CA ARG A 60 21.21 -0.97 1.02
C ARG A 60 20.18 -1.36 2.08
N HIS A 61 19.11 -2.06 1.69
CA HIS A 61 17.97 -2.40 2.53
C HIS A 61 17.29 -1.18 3.18
N THR A 62 17.34 -0.02 2.50
CA THR A 62 16.61 1.17 2.92
C THR A 62 15.27 1.21 2.17
N VAL A 63 14.20 1.65 2.83
CA VAL A 63 12.88 1.82 2.21
C VAL A 63 12.98 2.88 1.10
N TYR A 64 12.88 2.43 -0.15
CA TYR A 64 12.80 3.27 -1.34
C TYR A 64 11.35 3.73 -1.58
N TYR A 65 10.38 2.85 -1.34
CA TYR A 65 8.96 3.17 -1.49
C TYR A 65 8.11 2.37 -0.50
N HIS A 66 7.17 3.04 0.16
CA HIS A 66 6.15 2.46 1.02
C HIS A 66 4.80 3.11 0.68
N GLY A 67 3.85 2.33 0.18
CA GLY A 67 2.61 2.90 -0.32
C GLY A 67 1.72 1.94 -1.09
N LYS A 68 0.69 2.46 -1.75
CA LYS A 68 -0.23 1.63 -2.55
C LYS A 68 0.48 0.88 -3.68
N LEU A 69 -0.07 -0.27 -4.06
CA LEU A 69 0.35 -0.95 -5.29
C LEU A 69 -0.14 -0.21 -6.54
N THR A 70 -1.41 0.18 -6.54
CA THR A 70 -2.13 0.84 -7.63
C THR A 70 -3.19 1.81 -7.08
N ASP A 71 -3.86 2.56 -7.94
CA ASP A 71 -5.03 3.39 -7.60
C ASP A 71 -6.34 2.59 -7.43
N ARG A 72 -6.32 1.28 -7.68
CA ARG A 72 -7.52 0.45 -7.62
C ARG A 72 -8.17 0.50 -6.24
N THR A 73 -9.46 0.82 -6.23
CA THR A 73 -10.32 0.72 -5.04
C THR A 73 -11.30 -0.43 -5.22
N GLY A 74 -11.23 -1.41 -4.32
CA GLY A 74 -12.09 -2.61 -4.36
C GLY A 74 -11.77 -3.60 -5.50
N PRO A 75 -12.51 -4.72 -5.59
CA PRO A 75 -12.21 -5.81 -6.52
C PRO A 75 -12.41 -5.44 -8.00
N GLU A 76 -13.45 -4.65 -8.30
CA GLU A 76 -13.86 -4.27 -9.66
C GLU A 76 -13.25 -2.94 -10.14
N GLY A 77 -12.42 -2.31 -9.31
CA GLY A 77 -11.80 -1.03 -9.66
C GLY A 77 -10.85 -1.19 -10.84
N LYS A 78 -10.92 -0.26 -11.80
CA LYS A 78 -9.93 -0.18 -12.88
C LYS A 78 -8.62 0.33 -12.32
N ILE A 79 -7.53 -0.24 -12.79
CA ILE A 79 -6.19 0.28 -12.52
C ILE A 79 -5.88 1.30 -13.61
N THR A 80 -5.55 2.52 -13.21
CA THR A 80 -5.02 3.56 -14.11
C THR A 80 -3.61 4.01 -13.73
N GLU A 81 -3.23 3.84 -12.45
CA GLU A 81 -1.91 4.17 -11.93
C GLU A 81 -1.25 2.94 -11.30
N HIS A 82 0.02 2.71 -11.62
CA HIS A 82 0.81 1.55 -11.19
C HIS A 82 1.96 1.99 -10.26
N TYR A 83 1.64 2.55 -9.09
CA TYR A 83 2.61 3.21 -8.21
C TYR A 83 3.84 2.36 -7.86
N MET A 84 3.65 1.10 -7.47
CA MET A 84 4.77 0.21 -7.12
C MET A 84 5.64 -0.11 -8.35
N GLU A 85 5.01 -0.38 -9.49
CA GLU A 85 5.72 -0.67 -10.73
C GLU A 85 6.57 0.53 -11.18
N ASP A 86 6.02 1.73 -11.05
CA ASP A 86 6.73 2.96 -11.38
C ASP A 86 7.86 3.26 -10.39
N ALA A 87 7.68 2.97 -9.11
CA ALA A 87 8.75 3.03 -8.12
C ALA A 87 9.90 2.07 -8.46
N ILE A 88 9.59 0.81 -8.82
CA ILE A 88 10.59 -0.17 -9.29
C ILE A 88 11.32 0.36 -10.53
N LYS A 89 10.60 0.85 -11.54
CA LYS A 89 11.21 1.41 -12.76
C LYS A 89 12.14 2.59 -12.46
N LYS A 90 11.77 3.46 -11.51
CA LYS A 90 12.63 4.59 -11.06
C LYS A 90 13.88 4.08 -10.35
N MET A 91 13.74 3.11 -9.45
CA MET A 91 14.83 2.51 -8.71
C MET A 91 15.85 1.84 -9.64
N LEU A 92 15.37 1.06 -10.61
CA LEU A 92 16.22 0.42 -11.63
C LEU A 92 16.99 1.42 -12.50
N LYS A 93 16.42 2.62 -12.71
CA LYS A 93 17.07 3.74 -13.41
C LYS A 93 17.95 4.60 -12.48
N ARG A 94 18.14 4.20 -11.22
CA ARG A 94 18.90 4.94 -10.19
C ARG A 94 18.39 6.37 -9.99
N LYS A 95 17.08 6.58 -10.13
CA LYS A 95 16.42 7.85 -9.82
C LYS A 95 16.04 7.91 -8.35
N ASN A 96 15.83 9.12 -7.83
CA ASN A 96 15.25 9.32 -6.50
C ASN A 96 13.85 8.69 -6.39
N PRO A 97 13.44 8.26 -5.19
CA PRO A 97 12.11 7.72 -4.96
C PRO A 97 11.00 8.73 -5.31
N PRO A 98 9.76 8.27 -5.54
CA PRO A 98 8.63 9.17 -5.70
C PRO A 98 8.53 10.15 -4.52
N GLU A 99 8.33 11.43 -4.82
CA GLU A 99 8.16 12.48 -3.79
C GLU A 99 6.86 12.28 -3.01
N GLU A 100 5.79 11.88 -3.70
CA GLU A 100 4.52 11.51 -3.09
C GLU A 100 4.41 9.99 -2.96
N GLN A 101 4.17 9.54 -1.73
CA GLN A 101 3.96 8.13 -1.41
C GLN A 101 2.57 8.00 -0.79
N ASN A 102 1.62 7.52 -1.59
CA ASN A 102 0.23 7.33 -1.17
C ASN A 102 0.17 6.27 -0.07
N SER A 103 -0.43 6.61 1.08
CA SER A 103 -0.54 5.68 2.20
C SER A 103 -1.27 4.40 1.77
N PRO A 104 -0.77 3.21 2.15
CA PRO A 104 -1.43 1.93 1.89
C PRO A 104 -2.90 1.90 2.40
N LYS A 105 -3.20 2.66 3.45
CA LYS A 105 -4.52 2.75 4.09
C LYS A 105 -5.53 3.66 3.39
N ASP A 106 -5.14 4.46 2.39
CA ASP A 106 -6.05 5.41 1.75
C ASP A 106 -7.00 4.71 0.75
N VAL A 107 -7.77 3.71 1.20
CA VAL A 107 -8.77 2.99 0.40
C VAL A 107 -10.09 3.79 0.30
N ALA A 108 -10.23 4.92 1.02
CA ALA A 108 -11.53 5.58 1.18
C ALA A 108 -11.54 7.13 1.20
N SER A 109 -10.72 7.82 0.40
CA SER A 109 -10.80 9.29 0.32
C SER A 109 -10.71 9.91 -1.07
N SER A 110 -11.07 9.19 -2.14
CA SER A 110 -11.49 9.88 -3.38
C SER A 110 -12.88 10.47 -3.13
N GLY A 111 -12.92 11.64 -2.48
CA GLY A 111 -14.16 12.32 -2.11
C GLY A 111 -14.09 13.27 -0.91
N LYS A 112 -12.95 13.40 -0.21
CA LYS A 112 -12.80 14.45 0.83
C LYS A 112 -11.75 15.44 0.38
N ARG A 113 -12.23 16.60 -0.10
CA ARG A 113 -11.42 17.82 -0.27
C ARG A 113 -10.51 17.98 0.94
N THR A 114 -9.25 18.31 0.68
CA THR A 114 -8.31 18.59 1.77
C THR A 114 -8.84 19.77 2.60
N ARG A 115 -8.48 19.84 3.89
CA ARG A 115 -8.89 20.95 4.77
C ARG A 115 -8.47 22.31 4.19
N ASN A 116 -7.39 22.34 3.40
CA ASN A 116 -6.92 23.52 2.70
C ASN A 116 -7.80 23.88 1.50
N GLU A 117 -8.27 22.92 0.70
CA GLU A 117 -9.20 23.17 -0.41
C GLU A 117 -10.56 23.70 0.05
N LEU A 118 -11.06 23.24 1.20
CA LEU A 118 -12.29 23.76 1.81
C LEU A 118 -12.13 25.19 2.33
N GLN A 119 -10.93 25.59 2.78
CA GLN A 119 -10.66 26.96 3.24
C GLN A 119 -10.46 27.94 2.07
N THR A 120 -9.87 27.48 0.97
CA THR A 120 -9.69 28.31 -0.24
C THR A 120 -11.04 28.62 -0.89
N GLN A 121 -11.92 27.63 -1.04
CA GLN A 121 -13.28 27.87 -1.59
C GLN A 121 -14.17 28.73 -0.68
N ALA A 122 -14.05 28.63 0.64
CA ALA A 122 -14.81 29.48 1.57
C ALA A 122 -14.37 30.94 1.58
N ARG A 123 -13.16 31.25 1.10
CA ARG A 123 -12.67 32.62 0.92
C ARG A 123 -13.13 33.22 -0.40
N GLU A 124 -13.16 32.43 -1.48
CA GLU A 124 -13.56 32.90 -2.81
C GLU A 124 -15.06 33.23 -2.89
N THR A 125 -15.92 32.50 -2.16
CA THR A 125 -17.37 32.76 -2.12
C THR A 125 -17.76 33.96 -1.26
N ARG A 126 -16.88 34.45 -0.37
CA ARG A 126 -17.13 35.66 0.43
C ARG A 126 -16.75 36.97 -0.27
N THR A 127 -16.06 36.90 -1.41
CA THR A 127 -15.63 38.10 -2.16
C THR A 127 -16.54 38.46 -3.33
N SER A 128 -17.59 37.66 -3.62
CA SER A 128 -18.54 37.95 -4.71
C SER A 128 -19.86 38.58 -4.27
N GLU A 129 -20.12 38.70 -2.97
CA GLU A 129 -21.23 39.51 -2.45
C GLU A 129 -20.64 40.79 -1.88
N GLY A 130 -20.44 41.75 -2.78
CA GLY A 130 -20.05 43.11 -2.44
C GLY A 130 -21.15 43.86 -1.67
N PRO A 131 -20.78 45.01 -1.08
CA PRO A 131 -21.52 45.73 -0.05
C PRO A 131 -22.87 46.32 -0.49
#